data_AF-A0A963WMY4-F1
#
_entry.id   AF-A0A963WMY4-F1
#
_cell.length_a   1.000
_cell.length_b   1.000
_cell.length_c   1.000
_cell.angle_alpha   90.00
_cell.angle_beta   90.00
_cell.angle_gamma   90.00
#
_symmetry.space_group_name_H-M   'P 1'
#
loop_
_entity.id
_entity.type
_entity.pdbx_description
1 polymer ?
#
loop_
_entity_poly.entity_id
_entity_poly.type
_entity_poly.pdbx_seq_one_letter_code
_entity_poly.pdbx_strand_id
1 'polypeptide(L)'
;AFMEGYHVMQTHPQLYKAHSENHVDHYEAADSGKSSVESSRMGIKGAKTKDEIAAQFEHFELLSEGMAGMIHQKELEIARECMDADLPEDAAQGVPAWFGLIMQQVTERLRARGEPVPDLLKVAQSDPVNAVEFLFPHYFLLPIFTSMSAYRIRPLGPESCFFEIWSLTMFPEGEEPDPVMEPIVLPFDSPEFPPIPRQDYSNIPIQQKGLHARGFEYMRLSKNVEGLISNYQRLIDGYLAGKPLENLAKANHKLGGNFDGPIEDMSA
;
A
#
# COMPACT_ATOMS: atom_id res chain seq x y z
N ALA A 1 -11.42 -2.69 -12.74
CA ALA A 1 -10.39 -3.33 -11.89
C ALA A 1 -10.32 -2.54 -10.60
N PHE A 2 -10.17 -3.23 -9.47
CA PHE A 2 -9.93 -2.58 -8.17
C PHE A 2 -8.60 -1.83 -8.20
N MET A 3 -8.56 -0.65 -7.57
CA MET A 3 -7.38 0.20 -7.44
C MET A 3 -7.20 0.55 -5.97
N GLU A 4 -6.18 -0.06 -5.35
CA GLU A 4 -5.91 0.05 -3.92
C GLU A 4 -5.45 1.48 -3.53
N GLY A 5 -5.74 1.88 -2.29
CA GLY A 5 -5.24 3.11 -1.68
C GLY A 5 -6.10 4.37 -1.89
N TYR A 6 -7.13 4.33 -2.72
CA TYR A 6 -8.03 5.47 -2.98
C TYR A 6 -9.30 5.42 -2.11
N HIS A 7 -9.09 5.47 -0.80
CA HIS A 7 -10.16 5.27 0.17
C HIS A 7 -10.72 6.59 0.69
N VAL A 8 -12.04 6.66 0.85
CA VAL A 8 -12.67 7.67 1.70
C VAL A 8 -12.63 7.23 3.16
N MET A 9 -12.74 8.19 4.10
CA MET A 9 -12.69 7.94 5.55
C MET A 9 -13.61 6.80 6.04
N GLN A 10 -14.73 6.58 5.35
CA GLN A 10 -15.73 5.58 5.70
C GLN A 10 -15.30 4.14 5.40
N THR A 11 -14.30 3.90 4.54
CA THR A 11 -13.90 2.54 4.10
C THR A 11 -13.16 1.80 5.20
N HIS A 12 -12.15 2.44 5.79
CA HIS A 12 -11.32 1.89 6.87
C HIS A 12 -11.29 2.82 8.10
N PRO A 13 -12.44 3.08 8.75
CA PRO A 13 -12.55 4.10 9.80
C PRO A 13 -11.57 3.89 10.97
N GLN A 14 -11.16 2.64 11.22
CA GLN A 14 -10.14 2.29 12.21
C GLN A 14 -8.75 2.86 11.88
N LEU A 15 -8.36 2.89 10.61
CA LEU A 15 -7.05 3.42 10.18
C LEU A 15 -7.01 4.95 10.33
N TYR A 16 -8.13 5.62 10.11
CA TYR A 16 -8.24 7.07 10.34
C TYR A 16 -8.28 7.42 11.82
N LYS A 17 -8.87 6.59 12.68
CA LYS A 17 -8.90 6.84 14.12
C LYS A 17 -7.49 6.81 14.73
N ALA A 18 -6.63 5.88 14.31
CA ALA A 18 -5.23 5.83 14.73
C ALA A 18 -4.43 7.08 14.27
N HIS A 19 -4.89 7.76 13.23
CA HIS A 19 -4.26 8.95 12.65
C HIS A 19 -5.13 10.21 12.75
N SER A 20 -6.11 10.31 13.66
CA SER A 20 -7.19 11.32 13.50
C SER A 20 -6.73 12.78 13.55
N GLU A 21 -5.56 13.06 14.13
CA GLU A 21 -4.94 14.40 14.10
C GLU A 21 -3.84 14.53 13.02
N ASN A 22 -3.38 13.40 12.46
CA ASN A 22 -2.17 13.29 11.64
C ASN A 22 -2.40 12.67 10.26
N HIS A 23 -3.66 12.51 9.87
CA HIS A 23 -4.03 12.02 8.57
C HIS A 23 -3.69 13.08 7.53
N VAL A 24 -2.67 12.81 6.72
CA VAL A 24 -2.36 13.66 5.56
C VAL A 24 -3.31 13.28 4.44
N ASP A 25 -4.23 14.20 4.12
CA ASP A 25 -5.13 14.06 2.98
C ASP A 25 -4.32 13.96 1.68
N HIS A 26 -4.73 13.09 0.75
CA HIS A 26 -4.12 12.95 -0.57
C HIS A 26 -3.92 14.30 -1.28
N TYR A 27 -4.86 15.23 -1.14
CA TYR A 27 -4.78 16.56 -1.74
C TYR A 27 -3.73 17.46 -1.06
N GLU A 28 -3.62 17.40 0.27
CA GLU A 28 -2.59 18.15 1.02
C GLU A 28 -1.19 17.59 0.71
N ALA A 29 -1.07 16.28 0.58
CA ALA A 29 0.17 15.63 0.18
C ALA A 29 0.59 16.02 -1.24
N ALA A 30 -0.34 16.01 -2.19
CA ALA A 30 -0.08 16.38 -3.59
C ALA A 30 0.47 17.80 -3.74
N ASP A 31 -0.02 18.76 -2.96
CA ASP A 31 0.50 20.14 -2.94
C ASP A 31 1.97 20.21 -2.47
N SER A 32 2.42 19.23 -1.69
CA SER A 32 3.81 19.09 -1.25
C SER A 32 4.70 18.31 -2.24
N GLY A 33 4.12 17.77 -3.32
CA GLY A 33 4.82 16.97 -4.33
C GLY A 33 5.20 15.55 -3.84
N LYS A 34 4.52 15.05 -2.80
CA LYS A 34 4.72 13.72 -2.21
C LYS A 34 3.40 12.96 -2.19
N SER A 35 3.46 11.63 -2.15
CA SER A 35 2.27 10.83 -1.85
C SER A 35 1.78 11.05 -0.42
N SER A 36 0.52 10.72 -0.16
CA SER A 36 -0.07 10.72 1.19
C SER A 36 0.75 9.89 2.19
N VAL A 37 1.25 8.73 1.76
CA VAL A 37 2.04 7.83 2.61
C VAL A 37 3.46 8.33 2.86
N GLU A 38 4.12 8.95 1.87
CA GLU A 38 5.42 9.58 2.10
C GLU A 38 5.31 10.76 3.06
N SER A 39 4.23 11.53 2.95
CA SER A 39 3.96 12.66 3.83
C SER A 39 3.73 12.21 5.28
N SER A 40 3.02 11.10 5.51
CA SER A 40 2.80 10.58 6.86
C SER A 40 4.09 10.13 7.56
N ARG A 41 5.11 9.70 6.80
CA ARG A 41 6.43 9.32 7.34
C ARG A 41 7.32 10.50 7.73
N MET A 42 6.94 11.74 7.38
CA MET A 42 7.73 12.93 7.67
C MET A 42 7.48 13.51 9.06
N GLY A 43 6.39 13.14 9.74
CA GLY A 43 5.96 13.77 10.98
C GLY A 43 5.49 15.23 10.79
N ILE A 44 4.69 15.73 11.72
CA ILE A 44 4.13 17.09 11.64
C ILE A 44 5.05 18.07 12.36
N LYS A 45 5.48 19.12 11.65
CA LYS A 45 6.35 20.15 12.22
C LYS A 45 5.69 20.80 13.45
N GLY A 46 6.40 20.79 14.57
CA GLY A 46 5.92 21.35 15.84
C GLY A 46 5.03 20.41 16.66
N ALA A 47 4.66 19.24 16.13
CA ALA A 47 4.11 18.15 16.93
C ALA A 47 5.22 17.46 17.73
N LYS A 48 4.83 16.75 18.80
CA LYS A 48 5.77 16.01 19.64
C LYS A 48 6.06 14.64 19.02
N THR A 49 7.34 14.32 18.84
CA THR A 49 7.80 13.02 18.32
C THR A 49 7.15 11.82 19.02
N LYS A 50 7.02 11.84 20.35
CA LYS A 50 6.44 10.72 21.09
C LYS A 50 4.97 10.47 20.75
N ASP A 51 4.19 11.53 20.58
CA ASP A 51 2.76 11.42 20.28
C ASP A 51 2.56 10.88 18.86
N GLU A 52 3.37 11.36 17.89
CA GLU A 52 3.37 10.85 16.52
C GLU A 52 3.83 9.39 16.42
N ILE A 53 4.90 9.01 17.13
CA ILE A 53 5.38 7.63 17.15
C ILE A 53 4.31 6.69 17.74
N ALA A 54 3.61 7.11 18.79
CA ALA A 54 2.54 6.32 19.36
C ALA A 54 1.40 6.07 18.37
N ALA A 55 0.96 7.12 17.65
CA ALA A 55 -0.06 7.01 16.60
C ALA A 55 0.39 6.11 15.43
N GLN A 56 1.63 6.26 14.97
CA GLN A 56 2.21 5.41 13.91
C GLN A 56 2.33 3.95 14.36
N PHE A 57 2.70 3.71 15.61
CA PHE A 57 2.80 2.36 16.14
C PHE A 57 1.43 1.68 16.29
N GLU A 58 0.40 2.40 16.76
CA GLU A 58 -0.99 1.89 16.77
C GLU A 58 -1.45 1.53 15.34
N HIS A 59 -1.09 2.34 14.34
CA HIS A 59 -1.34 2.01 12.94
C HIS A 59 -0.62 0.72 12.50
N PHE A 60 0.63 0.51 12.91
CA PHE A 60 1.33 -0.75 12.61
C PHE A 60 0.64 -1.96 13.23
N GLU A 61 0.13 -1.85 14.47
CA GLU A 61 -0.65 -2.91 15.11
C GLU A 61 -1.92 -3.24 14.29
N LEU A 62 -2.66 -2.20 13.87
CA LEU A 62 -3.86 -2.35 13.05
C LEU A 62 -3.57 -2.99 11.68
N LEU A 63 -2.46 -2.62 11.03
CA LEU A 63 -2.08 -3.24 9.75
C LEU A 63 -1.63 -4.69 9.94
N SER A 64 -0.91 -4.99 11.02
CA SER A 64 -0.46 -6.36 11.31
C SER A 64 -1.65 -7.30 11.54
N GLU A 65 -2.63 -6.89 12.35
CA GLU A 65 -3.85 -7.66 12.59
C GLU A 65 -4.80 -7.64 11.38
N GLY A 66 -5.01 -6.47 10.79
CA GLY A 66 -6.09 -6.19 9.86
C GLY A 66 -5.85 -6.58 8.41
N MET A 67 -4.57 -6.71 8.00
CA MET A 67 -4.16 -7.06 6.62
C MET A 67 -3.38 -8.38 6.55
N ALA A 68 -3.23 -9.04 7.71
CA ALA A 68 -2.61 -10.35 7.89
C ALA A 68 -1.24 -10.56 7.24
N GLY A 69 -0.46 -9.52 6.91
CA GLY A 69 0.79 -9.71 6.17
C GLY A 69 1.57 -8.46 5.77
N MET A 70 0.96 -7.27 5.86
CA MET A 70 1.64 -6.03 5.48
C MET A 70 2.78 -5.67 6.43
N ILE A 71 2.60 -5.89 7.75
CA ILE A 71 3.64 -5.85 8.78
C ILE A 71 3.58 -7.15 9.57
N HIS A 72 4.65 -7.94 9.56
CA HIS A 72 4.66 -9.21 10.29
C HIS A 72 4.93 -8.99 11.79
N GLN A 73 4.43 -9.87 12.65
CA GLN A 73 4.55 -9.77 14.11
C GLN A 73 6.00 -9.59 14.57
N LYS A 74 6.95 -10.29 13.95
CA LYS A 74 8.39 -10.15 14.22
C LYS A 74 8.93 -8.73 14.02
N GLU A 75 8.39 -7.99 13.07
CA GLU A 75 8.80 -6.60 12.77
C GLU A 75 8.12 -5.64 13.74
N LEU A 76 6.87 -5.92 14.09
CA LEU A 76 6.11 -5.18 15.10
C LEU A 76 6.77 -5.26 16.49
N GLU A 77 7.26 -6.43 16.88
CA GLU A 77 8.03 -6.62 18.13
C GLU A 77 9.30 -5.76 18.16
N ILE A 78 10.05 -5.73 17.05
CA ILE A 78 11.26 -4.90 16.92
C ILE A 78 10.90 -3.41 16.97
N ALA A 79 9.83 -3.00 16.26
CA ALA A 79 9.36 -1.62 16.28
C ALA A 79 8.90 -1.18 17.68
N ARG A 80 8.31 -2.08 18.47
CA ARG A 80 7.87 -1.81 19.86
C ARG A 80 9.04 -1.43 20.75
N GLU A 81 10.17 -2.10 20.60
CA GLU A 81 11.40 -1.77 21.35
C GLU A 81 11.99 -0.41 20.98
N CYS A 82 11.64 0.13 19.80
CA CYS A 82 12.11 1.42 19.32
C CYS A 82 11.23 2.60 19.79
N MET A 83 10.12 2.35 20.49
CA MET A 83 9.17 3.41 20.89
C MET A 83 9.76 4.42 21.89
N ASP A 84 10.67 3.97 22.75
CA ASP A 84 11.31 4.80 23.77
C ASP A 84 12.71 5.29 23.36
N ALA A 85 13.04 5.23 22.06
CA ALA A 85 14.31 5.70 21.56
C ALA A 85 14.55 7.20 21.87
N ASP A 86 15.80 7.55 22.18
CA ASP A 86 16.21 8.93 22.39
C ASP A 86 16.30 9.65 21.02
N LEU A 87 15.25 10.39 20.69
CA LEU A 87 15.03 11.02 19.39
C LEU A 87 14.75 12.53 19.56
N PRO A 88 14.98 13.35 18.52
CA PRO A 88 14.60 14.77 18.53
C PRO A 88 13.13 14.98 18.94
N GLU A 89 12.83 16.03 19.71
CA GLU A 89 11.46 16.31 20.19
C GLU A 89 10.50 16.75 19.08
N ASP A 90 11.00 17.42 18.04
CA ASP A 90 10.22 17.84 16.88
C ASP A 90 9.95 16.64 15.97
N ALA A 91 8.68 16.29 15.80
CA ALA A 91 8.28 15.15 15.01
C ALA A 91 8.76 15.18 13.55
N ALA A 92 8.95 16.37 12.96
CA ALA A 92 9.48 16.50 11.60
C ALA A 92 10.90 15.93 11.45
N GLN A 93 11.61 15.74 12.58
CA GLN A 93 12.93 15.11 12.64
C GLN A 93 12.86 13.74 13.33
N GLY A 94 12.08 13.63 14.39
CA GLY A 94 11.98 12.42 15.20
C GLY A 94 11.30 11.25 14.48
N VAL A 95 10.22 11.49 13.73
CA VAL A 95 9.49 10.42 13.02
C VAL A 95 10.36 9.79 11.93
N PRO A 96 11.01 10.55 11.01
CA PRO A 96 11.95 9.96 10.05
C PRO A 96 13.10 9.21 10.71
N ALA A 97 13.66 9.74 11.81
CA ALA A 97 14.72 9.08 12.55
C ALA A 97 14.27 7.75 13.18
N TRP A 98 13.04 7.70 13.70
CA TRP A 98 12.42 6.49 14.23
C TRP A 98 12.21 5.42 13.15
N PHE A 99 11.67 5.79 11.98
CA PHE A 99 11.58 4.86 10.84
C PHE A 99 12.96 4.33 10.42
N GLY A 100 13.97 5.20 10.39
CA GLY A 100 15.36 4.83 10.14
C GLY A 100 15.89 3.80 11.14
N LEU A 101 15.64 4.02 12.43
CA LEU A 101 16.02 3.10 13.51
C LEU A 101 15.34 1.73 13.34
N ILE A 102 14.03 1.70 13.05
CA ILE A 102 13.32 0.43 12.83
C ILE A 102 13.91 -0.31 11.62
N MET A 103 14.10 0.38 10.49
CA MET A 103 14.69 -0.22 9.29
C MET A 103 16.07 -0.82 9.57
N GLN A 104 16.89 -0.13 10.36
CA GLN A 104 18.19 -0.65 10.81
C GLN A 104 18.02 -1.91 11.66
N GLN A 105 17.21 -1.84 12.72
CA GLN A 105 17.03 -2.95 13.66
C GLN A 105 16.41 -4.18 13.00
N VAL A 106 15.41 -4.00 12.13
CA VAL A 106 14.80 -5.07 11.34
C VAL A 106 15.87 -5.72 10.44
N THR A 107 16.64 -4.92 9.71
CA THR A 107 17.72 -5.43 8.84
C THR A 107 18.73 -6.26 9.65
N GLU A 108 19.28 -5.70 10.73
CA GLU A 108 20.33 -6.34 11.53
C GLU A 108 19.85 -7.62 12.20
N ARG A 109 18.68 -7.56 12.88
CA ARG A 109 18.17 -8.67 13.69
C ARG A 109 17.64 -9.82 12.83
N LEU A 110 16.92 -9.53 11.75
CA LEU A 110 16.41 -10.60 10.88
C LEU A 110 17.55 -11.28 10.11
N ARG A 111 18.58 -10.54 9.67
CA ARG A 111 19.81 -11.15 9.13
C ARG A 111 20.54 -12.01 10.14
N ALA A 112 20.66 -11.56 11.39
CA ALA A 112 21.27 -12.35 12.45
C ALA A 112 20.50 -13.65 12.75
N ARG A 113 19.20 -13.68 12.45
CA ARG A 113 18.36 -14.90 12.49
C ARG A 113 18.45 -15.76 11.23
N GLY A 114 19.21 -15.34 10.22
CA GLY A 114 19.38 -16.08 8.96
C GLY A 114 18.34 -15.77 7.88
N GLU A 115 17.46 -14.78 8.09
CA GLU A 115 16.51 -14.39 7.06
C GLU A 115 17.19 -13.63 5.89
N PRO A 116 16.78 -13.88 4.63
CA PRO A 116 17.36 -13.25 3.44
C PRO A 116 16.84 -11.82 3.22
N VAL A 117 16.89 -10.97 4.25
CA VAL A 117 16.35 -9.61 4.17
C VAL A 117 17.34 -8.64 3.51
N PRO A 118 16.86 -7.71 2.66
CA PRO A 118 17.69 -6.66 2.09
C PRO A 118 18.11 -5.66 3.18
N ASP A 119 19.06 -4.79 2.83
CA ASP A 119 19.41 -3.68 3.71
C ASP A 119 18.38 -2.59 3.47
N LEU A 120 17.42 -2.46 4.40
CA LEU A 120 16.27 -1.57 4.21
C LEU A 120 16.70 -0.11 4.09
N LEU A 121 17.73 0.31 4.83
CA LEU A 121 18.25 1.68 4.74
C LEU A 121 18.89 1.95 3.38
N LYS A 122 19.64 0.97 2.86
CA LYS A 122 20.26 1.07 1.53
C LYS A 122 19.20 1.08 0.43
N VAL A 123 18.22 0.16 0.49
CA VAL A 123 17.14 0.06 -0.50
C VAL A 123 16.31 1.34 -0.51
N ALA A 124 15.94 1.89 0.65
CA ALA A 124 15.19 3.14 0.73
C ALA A 124 15.88 4.33 0.04
N GLN A 125 17.20 4.28 -0.16
CA GLN A 125 17.99 5.30 -0.87
C GLN A 125 18.24 4.97 -2.34
N SER A 126 18.55 3.70 -2.66
CA SER A 126 18.91 3.30 -4.03
C SER A 126 17.69 3.02 -4.90
N ASP A 127 16.68 2.40 -4.32
CA ASP A 127 15.48 1.90 -4.99
C ASP A 127 14.27 2.16 -4.08
N PRO A 128 13.83 3.43 -3.94
CA PRO A 128 12.74 3.79 -3.05
C PRO A 128 11.49 2.96 -3.32
N VAL A 129 10.97 2.33 -2.28
CA VAL A 129 9.82 1.44 -2.35
C VAL A 129 8.56 2.25 -2.01
N ASN A 130 7.57 2.23 -2.91
CA ASN A 130 6.30 2.90 -2.70
C ASN A 130 5.39 2.07 -1.78
N ALA A 131 4.44 2.76 -1.13
CA ALA A 131 3.47 2.09 -0.25
C ALA A 131 2.52 1.15 -1.01
N VAL A 132 2.24 1.50 -2.27
CA VAL A 132 1.41 0.72 -3.19
C VAL A 132 2.19 0.60 -4.50
N GLU A 133 2.70 -0.59 -4.79
CA GLU A 133 3.31 -0.93 -6.06
C GLU A 133 2.28 -1.62 -6.95
N PHE A 134 1.99 -1.04 -8.12
CA PHE A 134 1.07 -1.64 -9.07
C PHE A 134 1.80 -2.25 -10.26
N LEU A 135 1.62 -3.55 -10.41
CA LEU A 135 2.15 -4.34 -11.51
C LEU A 135 1.00 -4.64 -12.46
N PHE A 136 0.94 -3.86 -13.55
CA PHE A 136 -0.04 -4.05 -14.62
C PHE A 136 -0.02 -5.49 -15.15
N PRO A 137 -1.18 -6.11 -15.43
CA PRO A 137 -2.50 -5.47 -15.43
C PRO A 137 -3.32 -5.59 -14.15
N HIS A 138 -2.89 -6.39 -13.18
CA HIS A 138 -3.82 -6.83 -12.13
C HIS A 138 -3.15 -7.31 -10.84
N TYR A 139 -1.94 -6.84 -10.54
CA TYR A 139 -1.22 -7.27 -9.35
C TYR A 139 -0.78 -6.06 -8.54
N PHE A 140 -1.04 -6.08 -7.23
CA PHE A 140 -0.56 -5.08 -6.29
C PHE A 140 0.39 -5.74 -5.30
N LEU A 141 1.43 -5.01 -4.94
CA LEU A 141 2.33 -5.38 -3.86
C LEU A 141 2.39 -4.19 -2.90
N LEU A 142 2.14 -4.46 -1.63
CA LEU A 142 2.11 -3.44 -0.58
C LEU A 142 3.16 -3.78 0.48
N PRO A 143 4.41 -3.36 0.25
CA PRO A 143 5.53 -3.62 1.12
C PRO A 143 5.59 -2.68 2.34
N ILE A 144 5.81 -3.24 3.52
CA ILE A 144 6.29 -2.49 4.69
C ILE A 144 7.43 -3.26 5.34
N PHE A 145 8.58 -2.59 5.50
CA PHE A 145 9.84 -3.21 5.93
C PHE A 145 10.21 -4.41 5.04
N THR A 146 10.12 -5.64 5.54
CA THR A 146 10.46 -6.88 4.83
C THR A 146 9.25 -7.74 4.46
N SER A 147 8.06 -7.38 4.95
CA SER A 147 6.81 -8.10 4.68
C SER A 147 5.93 -7.34 3.70
N MET A 148 5.03 -8.06 3.04
CA MET A 148 4.22 -7.53 1.95
C MET A 148 2.85 -8.18 1.94
N SER A 149 1.80 -7.37 1.73
CA SER A 149 0.53 -7.88 1.24
C SER A 149 0.53 -7.87 -0.28
N ALA A 150 0.09 -8.96 -0.90
CA ALA A 150 -0.01 -9.08 -2.35
C ALA A 150 -1.45 -9.32 -2.77
N TYR A 151 -1.92 -8.56 -3.77
CA TYR A 151 -3.25 -8.74 -4.35
C TYR A 151 -3.15 -9.15 -5.81
N ARG A 152 -4.01 -10.07 -6.25
CA ARG A 152 -4.19 -10.39 -7.68
C ARG A 152 -5.67 -10.40 -8.03
N ILE A 153 -6.04 -9.64 -9.06
CA ILE A 153 -7.43 -9.46 -9.48
C ILE A 153 -7.63 -10.11 -10.85
N ARG A 154 -8.14 -11.34 -10.88
CA ARG A 154 -8.30 -12.11 -12.12
C ARG A 154 -9.72 -11.96 -12.67
N PRO A 155 -9.94 -11.28 -13.81
CA PRO A 155 -11.28 -11.10 -14.35
C PRO A 155 -11.88 -12.43 -14.82
N LEU A 156 -13.15 -12.65 -14.49
CA LEU A 156 -13.98 -13.75 -15.00
C LEU A 156 -14.94 -13.28 -16.10
N GLY A 157 -15.10 -11.97 -16.20
CA GLY A 157 -15.90 -11.27 -17.19
C GLY A 157 -15.84 -9.77 -16.89
N PRO A 158 -16.72 -8.97 -17.51
CA PRO A 158 -16.73 -7.52 -17.30
C PRO A 158 -17.08 -7.10 -15.87
N GLU A 159 -17.83 -7.93 -15.13
CA GLU A 159 -18.45 -7.55 -13.85
C GLU A 159 -18.11 -8.50 -12.68
N SER A 160 -17.19 -9.44 -12.90
CA SER A 160 -16.78 -10.39 -11.87
C SER A 160 -15.31 -10.74 -12.00
N CYS A 161 -14.69 -11.05 -10.86
CA CYS A 161 -13.29 -11.43 -10.78
C CYS A 161 -13.07 -12.37 -9.60
N PHE A 162 -11.95 -13.09 -9.61
CA PHE A 162 -11.33 -13.57 -8.39
C PHE A 162 -10.45 -12.46 -7.82
N PHE A 163 -10.66 -12.14 -6.54
CA PHE A 163 -9.74 -11.32 -5.77
C PHE A 163 -8.94 -12.27 -4.88
N GLU A 164 -7.64 -12.32 -5.08
CA GLU A 164 -6.74 -13.16 -4.29
C GLU A 164 -5.84 -12.27 -3.45
N ILE A 165 -5.62 -12.67 -2.20
CA ILE A 165 -4.74 -12.02 -1.23
C ILE A 165 -3.71 -13.03 -0.72
N TRP A 166 -2.46 -12.59 -0.65
CA TRP A 166 -1.38 -13.33 0.01
C TRP A 166 -0.66 -12.43 0.99
N SER A 167 -0.19 -13.06 2.05
CA SER A 167 0.71 -12.48 3.05
C SER A 167 2.09 -13.05 2.81
N LEU A 168 3.04 -12.17 2.50
CA LEU A 168 4.41 -12.54 2.15
C LEU A 168 5.34 -12.03 3.24
N THR A 169 6.19 -12.90 3.76
CA THR A 169 7.27 -12.52 4.67
C THR A 169 8.46 -13.44 4.42
N MET A 170 9.64 -13.01 4.88
CA MET A 170 10.86 -13.79 4.77
C MET A 170 10.97 -14.78 5.94
N PHE A 171 11.65 -15.90 5.72
CA PHE A 171 12.00 -16.86 6.77
C PHE A 171 13.47 -17.27 6.60
N PRO A 172 14.13 -17.75 7.67
CA PRO A 172 15.43 -18.38 7.53
C PRO A 172 15.34 -19.62 6.62
N GLU A 173 16.43 -19.91 5.90
CA GLU A 173 16.49 -21.09 5.04
C GLU A 173 16.24 -22.38 5.84
N GLY A 174 15.24 -23.17 5.43
CA GLY A 174 14.82 -24.40 6.09
C GLY A 174 13.77 -24.20 7.20
N GLU A 175 13.39 -22.95 7.50
CA GLU A 175 12.32 -22.60 8.43
C GLU A 175 11.08 -22.03 7.72
N GLU A 176 11.06 -22.03 6.38
CA GLU A 176 9.89 -21.63 5.61
C GLU A 176 8.69 -22.55 5.92
N PRO A 177 7.47 -21.99 6.02
CA PRO A 177 6.27 -22.82 6.05
C PRO A 177 6.10 -23.56 4.71
N ASP A 178 5.37 -24.68 4.74
CA ASP A 178 4.98 -25.35 3.51
C ASP A 178 4.25 -24.37 2.58
N PRO A 179 4.59 -24.35 1.27
CA PRO A 179 3.93 -23.48 0.32
C PRO A 179 2.41 -23.72 0.31
N VAL A 180 1.64 -22.63 0.34
CA VAL A 180 0.18 -22.71 0.16
C VAL A 180 -0.12 -22.98 -1.31
N MET A 181 -0.34 -24.25 -1.64
CA MET A 181 -0.55 -24.71 -3.02
C MET A 181 -1.99 -24.53 -3.53
N GLU A 182 -2.96 -24.51 -2.62
CA GLU A 182 -4.38 -24.36 -2.94
C GLU A 182 -4.98 -23.14 -2.22
N PRO A 183 -5.68 -22.25 -2.93
CA PRO A 183 -6.30 -21.10 -2.28
C PRO A 183 -7.53 -21.52 -1.49
N ILE A 184 -7.74 -20.88 -0.34
CA ILE A 184 -9.02 -20.93 0.37
C ILE A 184 -9.99 -20.01 -0.37
N VAL A 185 -11.03 -20.57 -0.97
CA VAL A 185 -12.05 -19.80 -1.70
C VAL A 185 -13.14 -19.37 -0.74
N LEU A 186 -13.27 -18.06 -0.56
CA LEU A 186 -14.27 -17.44 0.32
C LEU A 186 -15.23 -16.56 -0.50
N PRO A 187 -16.51 -16.46 -0.11
CA PRO A 187 -17.41 -15.44 -0.66
C PRO A 187 -16.94 -14.04 -0.27
N PHE A 188 -17.22 -13.03 -1.09
CA PHE A 188 -16.70 -11.65 -0.92
C PHE A 188 -17.08 -11.00 0.42
N ASP A 189 -18.16 -11.47 1.06
CA ASP A 189 -18.68 -11.01 2.35
C ASP A 189 -18.29 -11.93 3.52
N SER A 190 -17.37 -12.87 3.31
CA SER A 190 -16.94 -13.81 4.34
C SER A 190 -16.35 -13.08 5.56
N PRO A 191 -16.75 -13.43 6.79
CA PRO A 191 -16.15 -12.91 8.00
C PRO A 191 -14.73 -13.45 8.26
N GLU A 192 -14.30 -14.47 7.52
CA GLU A 192 -12.97 -15.09 7.63
C GLU A 192 -11.87 -14.26 6.96
N PHE A 193 -12.23 -13.29 6.12
CA PHE A 193 -11.27 -12.31 5.63
C PHE A 193 -10.79 -11.40 6.75
N PRO A 194 -9.52 -10.97 6.72
CA PRO A 194 -9.03 -9.94 7.63
C PRO A 194 -9.89 -8.66 7.53
N PRO A 195 -10.05 -7.91 8.63
CA PRO A 195 -10.96 -6.77 8.69
C PRO A 195 -10.83 -5.73 7.58
N ILE A 196 -9.61 -5.40 7.16
CA ILE A 196 -9.36 -4.34 6.16
C ILE A 196 -9.77 -4.82 4.75
N PRO A 197 -9.23 -5.94 4.21
CA PRO A 197 -9.68 -6.46 2.91
C PRO A 197 -11.18 -6.76 2.86
N ARG A 198 -11.75 -7.25 3.97
CA ARG A 198 -13.20 -7.51 4.04
C ARG A 198 -14.04 -6.26 3.77
N GLN A 199 -13.59 -5.09 4.24
CA GLN A 199 -14.29 -3.82 3.99
C GLN A 199 -14.26 -3.49 2.49
N ASP A 200 -13.12 -3.64 1.83
CA ASP A 200 -13.00 -3.43 0.37
C ASP A 200 -13.88 -4.40 -0.42
N TYR A 201 -13.82 -5.68 -0.10
CA TYR A 201 -14.56 -6.72 -0.80
C TYR A 201 -16.07 -6.54 -0.68
N SER A 202 -16.55 -6.04 0.47
CA SER A 202 -17.96 -5.72 0.66
C SER A 202 -18.41 -4.49 -0.15
N ASN A 203 -17.51 -3.54 -0.42
CA ASN A 203 -17.79 -2.32 -1.15
C ASN A 203 -17.80 -2.49 -2.67
N ILE A 204 -16.90 -3.33 -3.22
CA ILE A 204 -16.76 -3.50 -4.68
C ILE A 204 -18.09 -3.89 -5.38
N PRO A 205 -18.87 -4.88 -4.90
CA PRO A 205 -20.16 -5.20 -5.53
C PRO A 205 -21.18 -4.07 -5.44
N ILE A 206 -21.10 -3.21 -4.42
CA ILE A 206 -21.99 -2.05 -4.26
C ILE A 206 -21.60 -0.97 -5.26
N GLN A 207 -20.31 -0.71 -5.44
CA GLN A 207 -19.80 0.20 -6.48
C GLN A 207 -20.23 -0.28 -7.87
N GLN A 208 -20.08 -1.57 -8.17
CA GLN A 208 -20.51 -2.16 -9.45
C GLN A 208 -22.01 -1.95 -9.71
N LYS A 209 -22.87 -2.13 -8.69
CA LYS A 209 -24.30 -1.83 -8.81
C LYS A 209 -24.56 -0.34 -9.08
N GLY A 210 -23.79 0.54 -8.45
CA GLY A 210 -23.87 1.99 -8.66
C GLY A 210 -23.57 2.41 -10.09
N LEU A 211 -22.61 1.76 -10.75
CA LEU A 211 -22.25 2.01 -12.16
C LEU A 211 -23.40 1.69 -13.14
N HIS A 212 -24.37 0.89 -12.72
CA HIS A 212 -25.58 0.55 -13.50
C HIS A 212 -26.79 1.45 -13.21
N ALA A 213 -26.63 2.46 -12.34
CA ALA A 213 -27.72 3.38 -12.04
C ALA A 213 -28.15 4.14 -13.31
N ARG A 214 -29.46 4.28 -13.55
CA ARG A 214 -30.01 4.90 -14.78
C ARG A 214 -29.47 6.31 -15.08
N GLY A 215 -29.09 7.07 -14.05
CA GLY A 215 -28.56 8.43 -14.18
C GLY A 215 -27.02 8.50 -14.21
N PHE A 216 -26.33 7.36 -14.18
CA PHE A 216 -24.89 7.28 -14.20
C PHE A 216 -24.38 7.30 -15.64
N GLU A 217 -23.60 8.33 -16.01
CA GLU A 217 -23.10 8.50 -17.38
C GLU A 217 -21.59 8.23 -17.48
N TYR A 218 -20.80 8.76 -16.53
CA TYR A 218 -19.35 8.57 -16.49
C TYR A 218 -18.79 8.85 -15.07
N MET A 219 -17.65 8.25 -14.75
CA MET A 219 -16.81 8.65 -13.61
C MET A 219 -15.87 9.79 -14.03
N ARG A 220 -15.60 10.72 -13.12
CA ARG A 220 -14.52 11.70 -13.27
C ARG A 220 -13.46 11.40 -12.24
N LEU A 221 -12.22 11.32 -12.70
CA LEU A 221 -11.05 11.16 -11.84
C LEU A 221 -10.47 12.52 -11.49
N SER A 222 -9.92 12.63 -10.28
CA SER A 222 -9.12 13.74 -9.83
C SER A 222 -7.85 13.84 -10.66
N LYS A 223 -7.62 15.03 -11.22
CA LYS A 223 -6.41 15.31 -12.01
C LYS A 223 -5.14 15.38 -11.16
N ASN A 224 -5.28 15.51 -9.83
CA ASN A 224 -4.17 15.77 -8.91
C ASN A 224 -3.65 14.50 -8.25
N VAL A 225 -4.53 13.54 -7.90
CA VAL A 225 -4.18 12.39 -7.06
C VAL A 225 -4.55 11.04 -7.67
N GLU A 226 -5.45 10.97 -8.65
CA GLU A 226 -5.86 9.69 -9.27
C GLU A 226 -5.06 9.37 -10.55
N GLY A 227 -3.76 9.71 -10.56
CA GLY A 227 -2.84 9.44 -11.67
C GLY A 227 -2.76 7.97 -12.03
N LEU A 228 -2.59 7.10 -11.03
CA LEU A 228 -2.49 5.65 -11.23
C LEU A 228 -3.70 5.10 -12.00
N ILE A 229 -4.92 5.45 -11.57
CA ILE A 229 -6.17 5.00 -12.19
C ILE A 229 -6.27 5.55 -13.62
N SER A 230 -6.00 6.84 -13.79
CA SER A 230 -6.12 7.56 -15.05
C SER A 230 -5.13 7.04 -16.10
N ASN A 231 -3.90 6.75 -15.68
CA ASN A 231 -2.83 6.24 -16.52
C ASN A 231 -3.00 4.75 -16.82
N TYR A 232 -3.55 3.96 -15.88
CA TYR A 232 -3.95 2.58 -16.11
C TYR A 232 -4.96 2.45 -17.26
N GLN A 233 -6.01 3.28 -17.26
CA GLN A 233 -7.01 3.26 -18.34
C GLN A 233 -6.39 3.64 -19.70
N ARG A 234 -5.51 4.64 -19.73
CA ARG A 234 -4.76 5.00 -20.94
C ARG A 234 -3.87 3.86 -21.46
N LEU A 235 -3.26 3.10 -20.55
CA LEU A 235 -2.45 1.95 -20.92
C LEU A 235 -3.32 0.85 -21.54
N ILE A 236 -4.50 0.56 -20.96
CA ILE A 236 -5.51 -0.32 -21.57
C ILE A 236 -5.91 0.18 -22.96
N ASP A 237 -6.26 1.45 -23.10
CA ASP A 237 -6.65 2.05 -24.38
C ASP A 237 -5.55 1.86 -25.43
N GLY A 238 -4.28 2.02 -25.03
CA GLY A 238 -3.12 1.77 -25.87
C GLY A 238 -3.03 0.31 -26.36
N TYR A 239 -3.24 -0.66 -25.47
CA TYR A 239 -3.31 -2.08 -25.84
C TYR A 239 -4.49 -2.37 -26.79
N LEU A 240 -5.67 -1.84 -26.49
CA LEU A 240 -6.88 -2.02 -27.32
C LEU A 240 -6.73 -1.38 -28.71
N ALA A 241 -6.04 -0.25 -28.81
CA ALA A 241 -5.75 0.43 -30.06
C ALA A 241 -4.61 -0.21 -30.87
N GLY A 242 -3.94 -1.24 -30.34
CA GLY A 242 -2.82 -1.91 -31.01
C GLY A 242 -1.57 -1.04 -31.14
N LYS A 243 -1.30 -0.18 -30.14
CA LYS A 243 -0.08 0.64 -30.09
C LYS A 243 1.18 -0.25 -30.02
N PRO A 244 2.36 0.25 -30.45
CA PRO A 244 3.59 -0.53 -30.39
C PRO A 244 3.89 -1.02 -28.97
N LEU A 245 4.13 -2.33 -28.81
CA LEU A 245 4.37 -2.96 -27.50
C LEU A 245 5.56 -2.35 -26.76
N GLU A 246 6.58 -1.89 -27.49
CA GLU A 246 7.74 -1.22 -26.88
C GLU A 246 7.35 0.08 -26.18
N ASN A 247 6.43 0.86 -26.75
CA ASN A 247 5.94 2.09 -26.13
C ASN A 247 5.10 1.77 -24.89
N LEU A 248 4.23 0.76 -24.98
CA LEU A 248 3.40 0.31 -23.86
C LEU A 248 4.24 -0.27 -22.71
N ALA A 249 5.32 -0.99 -23.01
CA ALA A 249 6.25 -1.50 -22.00
C ALA A 249 6.98 -0.36 -21.28
N LYS A 250 7.48 0.64 -22.02
CA LYS A 250 8.10 1.85 -21.44
C LYS A 250 7.12 2.62 -20.55
N ALA A 251 5.89 2.81 -21.03
CA ALA A 251 4.82 3.42 -20.26
C ALA A 251 4.53 2.64 -18.98
N ASN A 252 4.37 1.32 -19.07
CA ASN A 252 4.11 0.47 -17.91
C ASN A 252 5.21 0.58 -16.84
N HIS A 253 6.49 0.53 -17.24
CA HIS A 253 7.60 0.70 -16.31
C HIS A 253 7.60 2.08 -15.63
N LYS A 254 7.25 3.15 -16.36
CA LYS A 254 7.15 4.49 -15.79
C LYS A 254 6.02 4.59 -14.76
N LEU A 255 4.93 3.84 -14.96
CA LEU A 255 3.70 3.97 -14.17
C LEU A 255 3.61 3.06 -12.94
N GLY A 256 4.53 2.10 -12.76
CA GLY A 256 4.46 1.14 -11.64
C GLY A 256 4.37 1.79 -10.26
N GLY A 257 5.04 2.93 -10.08
CA GLY A 257 5.04 3.74 -8.85
C GLY A 257 4.23 5.04 -8.93
N ASN A 258 3.23 5.13 -9.82
CA ASN A 258 2.46 6.36 -10.05
C ASN A 258 1.28 6.54 -9.06
N PHE A 259 1.32 5.90 -7.89
CA PHE A 259 0.32 6.10 -6.84
C PHE A 259 0.33 7.56 -6.35
N ASP A 260 -0.83 8.20 -6.26
CA ASP A 260 -0.98 9.66 -6.05
C ASP A 260 -0.19 10.55 -7.05
N GLY A 261 0.30 9.97 -8.14
CA GLY A 261 1.17 10.64 -9.11
C GLY A 261 0.41 11.48 -10.15
N PRO A 262 1.14 12.18 -11.03
CA PRO A 262 0.53 12.96 -12.10
C PRO A 262 -0.09 12.08 -13.18
N ILE A 263 -1.11 12.62 -13.85
CA ILE A 263 -1.60 12.07 -15.13
C ILE A 263 -0.54 12.35 -16.21
N GLU A 264 -0.12 11.31 -16.89
CA GLU A 264 0.93 11.35 -17.90
C GLU A 264 0.30 11.25 -19.30
N ASP A 265 0.74 12.12 -20.21
CA ASP A 265 0.37 11.98 -21.62
C ASP A 265 1.27 10.93 -22.26
N MET A 266 0.67 9.82 -22.67
CA MET A 266 1.34 8.65 -23.22
C MET A 266 1.05 8.45 -24.71
N SER A 267 0.60 9.50 -25.41
CA SER A 267 0.10 9.43 -26.80
C SER A 267 1.13 9.09 -27.89
N ALA A 268 2.33 8.60 -27.56
CA ALA A 268 3.35 8.16 -28.52
C ALA A 268 3.07 6.78 -29.14
#